data_AF-A0A7T5JG45-F1
#
_entry.id   AF-A0A7T5JG45-F1
#
_cell.length_a   1.000
_cell.length_b   1.000
_cell.length_c   1.000
_cell.angle_alpha   90.00
_cell.angle_beta   90.00
_cell.angle_gamma   90.00
#
_symmetry.space_group_name_H-M   'P 1'
#
loop_
_entity.id
_entity.type
_entity.pdbx_description
1 polymer ?
#
loop_
_entity_poly.entity_id
_entity_poly.type
_entity_poly.pdbx_seq_one_letter_code
_entity_poly.pdbx_strand_id
1 'polypeptide(L)' 'MLPPSSSQNRRQVITELRHQLRYASLEERSRIRQELNFWMQHR' A
#
# COMPACT_ATOMS: atom_id res chain seq x y z
N MET A 1 14.65 -22.17 -4.39
CA MET A 1 14.32 -20.81 -3.90
C MET A 1 12.86 -20.56 -4.24
N LEU A 2 11.97 -20.55 -3.24
CA LEU A 2 10.53 -20.36 -3.48
C LEU A 2 10.28 -18.94 -4.00
N PRO A 3 9.43 -18.73 -5.01
CA PRO A 3 9.11 -17.39 -5.48
C PRO A 3 8.52 -16.61 -4.30
N PRO A 4 8.95 -15.35 -4.06
CA PRO A 4 8.39 -14.54 -3.00
C PRO A 4 6.90 -14.42 -3.26
N SER A 5 6.12 -15.05 -2.39
CA SER A 5 4.68 -15.18 -2.55
C SER A 5 4.12 -13.77 -2.70
N SER A 6 3.44 -13.48 -3.80
CA SER A 6 2.91 -12.14 -4.14
C SER A 6 2.12 -11.49 -2.99
N SER A 7 1.58 -12.30 -2.08
CA SER A 7 0.90 -11.89 -0.84
C SER A 7 1.81 -11.20 0.19
N GLN A 8 3.10 -11.53 0.26
CA GLN A 8 4.06 -10.95 1.20
C GLN A 8 4.49 -9.55 0.73
N ASN A 9 4.72 -9.40 -0.58
CA ASN A 9 4.99 -8.10 -1.21
C ASN A 9 3.79 -7.14 -1.04
N ARG A 10 2.56 -7.62 -1.27
CA ARG A 10 1.33 -6.83 -1.04
C ARG A 10 1.20 -6.31 0.40
N ARG A 11 1.52 -7.14 1.42
CA ARG A 11 1.48 -6.69 2.82
C ARG A 11 2.53 -5.62 3.10
N GLN A 12 3.72 -5.72 2.52
CA GLN A 12 4.76 -4.70 2.65
C GLN A 12 4.30 -3.38 2.03
N VAL A 13 3.76 -3.41 0.81
CA VAL A 13 3.23 -2.22 0.13
C VAL A 13 2.10 -1.56 0.93
N ILE A 14 1.14 -2.33 1.45
CA ILE A 14 0.05 -1.77 2.29
C ILE A 14 0.60 -1.13 3.57
N THR A 15 1.62 -1.73 4.19
CA THR A 15 2.26 -1.19 5.40
C THR A 15 2.99 0.11 5.09
N GLU A 16 3.73 0.15 3.99
CA GLU A 16 4.44 1.34 3.50
C GLU A 16 3.46 2.48 3.19
N LEU A 17 2.38 2.21 2.45
CA LEU A 17 1.37 3.21 2.13
C LEU A 17 0.68 3.76 3.39
N ARG A 18 0.40 2.91 4.38
CA ARG A 18 -0.13 3.37 5.68
C ARG A 18 0.85 4.25 6.43
N HIS A 19 2.14 3.91 6.40
CA HIS A 19 3.19 4.72 6.99
C HIS A 19 3.30 6.08 6.31
N GLN A 20 3.33 6.10 4.98
CA GLN A 20 3.32 7.34 4.20
C GLN A 20 2.08 8.18 4.51
N LEU A 21 0.90 7.58 4.65
CA LEU A 21 -0.34 8.30 4.97
C LEU A 21 -0.30 9.05 6.32
N ARG A 22 0.53 8.57 7.27
CA ARG A 22 0.76 9.22 8.56
C ARG A 22 1.54 10.53 8.43
N TYR A 23 2.49 10.59 7.50
CA TYR A 23 3.39 11.75 7.30
C TYR A 23 3.08 12.57 6.05
N ALA A 24 2.20 12.07 5.18
CA ALA A 24 1.84 12.69 3.91
C ALA A 24 1.02 13.97 4.10
N SER A 25 1.27 14.92 3.21
CA SER A 25 0.50 16.16 3.07
C SER A 25 -0.96 15.88 2.63
N LEU A 26 -1.84 16.88 2.72
CA LEU A 26 -3.26 16.72 2.37
C LEU A 26 -3.48 16.28 0.91
N GLU A 27 -2.66 16.77 -0.03
CA GLU A 27 -2.69 16.36 -1.44
C GLU A 27 -2.24 14.91 -1.64
N GLU A 28 -1.12 14.52 -1.01
CA GLU A 28 -0.58 13.16 -1.11
C GLU A 28 -1.48 12.14 -0.42
N ARG A 29 -2.15 12.52 0.66
CA ARG A 29 -3.13 11.68 1.37
C ARG A 29 -4.23 11.15 0.47
N SER A 30 -4.65 11.91 -0.54
CA SER A 30 -5.67 11.47 -1.49
C SER A 30 -5.13 10.37 -2.41
N ARG A 31 -3.93 10.57 -2.96
CA ARG A 31 -3.24 9.60 -3.83
C ARG A 31 -2.92 8.30 -3.09
N ILE A 32 -2.35 8.38 -1.90
CA ILE A 32 -2.02 7.20 -1.09
C ILE A 32 -3.28 6.43 -0.69
N ARG A 33 -4.40 7.13 -0.44
CA ARG A 33 -5.70 6.47 -0.18
C ARG A 33 -6.21 5.71 -1.40
N GLN A 34 -6.11 6.28 -2.60
CA GLN A 34 -6.50 5.61 -3.84
C GLN A 34 -5.65 4.35 -4.06
N GLU A 35 -4.34 4.46 -3.85
CA GLU A 35 -3.41 3.34 -4.02
C GLU A 35 -3.66 2.22 -2.98
N LEU A 36 -3.91 2.58 -1.72
CA LEU A 36 -4.36 1.63 -0.70
C LEU A 36 -5.64 0.91 -1.09
N ASN A 37 -6.60 1.63 -1.67
CA ASN A 37 -7.88 1.06 -2.07
C ASN A 37 -7.71 0.06 -3.23
N PHE A 38 -6.87 0.40 -4.22
CA PHE A 38 -6.48 -0.51 -5.30
C PHE A 38 -5.90 -1.82 -4.75
N TRP A 39 -4.91 -1.72 -3.85
CA TRP A 39 -4.29 -2.88 -3.24
C TRP A 39 -5.22 -3.66 -2.30
N MET A 40 -6.27 -3.05 -1.74
CA MET A 40 -7.27 -3.77 -0.94
C MET A 40 -8.32 -4.46 -1.81
N GLN A 41 -8.75 -3.85 -2.92
CA GLN A 41 -9.79 -4.39 -3.80
C GLN A 41 -9.29 -5.49 -4.75
N HIS A 42 -8.05 -5.40 -5.25
CA HIS A 42 -7.42 -6.47 -6.04
C HIS A 42 -6.96 -7.61 -5.11
N ARG A 43 -7.92 -8.41 -4.61
CA ARG A 43 -7.66 -9.59 -3.80
C ARG A 43 -7.47 -10.86 -4.63
#